data_AF-A0A3A0DVJ8-F1
#
_entry.id   AF-A0A3A0DVJ8-F1
#
_cell.length_a   1.000
_cell.length_b   1.000
_cell.length_c   1.000
_cell.angle_alpha   90.00
_cell.angle_beta   90.00
_cell.angle_gamma   90.00
#
_symmetry.space_group_name_H-M   'P 1'
#
loop_
_entity.id
_entity.type
_entity.pdbx_description
1 polymer ?
#
loop_
_entity_poly.entity_id
_entity_poly.type
_entity_poly.pdbx_seq_one_letter_code
_entity_poly.pdbx_strand_id
1 'polypeptide(L)'
;MIRNETEYRQSVERIGEEAKRIAAERAKLRELGYSKDQVKRAIDPLLSFHEQLKEEVASYERLMRGDFDELCNFDGVGRLLIALRIAQGVSQRELAERLGVHESQVSRDERNEYHGVTVERAGRVLGALGVELRSVVEAVEAIEKTPA
;
A
#
# COMPACT_ATOMS: atom_id res chain seq x y z
N MET A 1 0.69 -1.43 -3.20
CA MET A 1 1.21 -1.26 -1.83
C MET A 1 2.46 -2.12 -1.67
N ILE A 2 3.55 -1.51 -1.22
CA ILE A 2 4.78 -2.19 -0.81
C ILE A 2 4.56 -2.84 0.55
N ARG A 3 4.87 -4.13 0.67
CA ARG A 3 4.53 -4.95 1.85
C ARG A 3 5.74 -5.31 2.70
N ASN A 4 6.95 -5.20 2.19
CA ASN A 4 8.15 -5.60 2.93
C ASN A 4 9.39 -4.83 2.47
N GLU A 5 10.47 -4.97 3.24
CA GLU A 5 11.74 -4.30 3.00
C GLU A 5 12.38 -4.67 1.65
N THR A 6 12.18 -5.91 1.18
CA THR A 6 12.71 -6.33 -0.12
C THR A 6 11.98 -5.63 -1.27
N GLU A 7 10.65 -5.59 -1.22
CA GLU A 7 9.83 -4.84 -2.18
C GLU A 7 10.14 -3.34 -2.13
N TYR A 8 10.36 -2.77 -0.94
CA TYR A 8 10.75 -1.36 -0.78
C TYR A 8 12.07 -1.05 -1.50
N ARG A 9 13.12 -1.82 -1.22
CA ARG A 9 14.44 -1.61 -1.85
C ARG A 9 14.38 -1.75 -3.38
N GLN A 10 13.63 -2.74 -3.87
CA GLN A 10 13.42 -2.93 -5.31
C GLN A 10 12.67 -1.75 -5.94
N SER A 11 11.64 -1.23 -5.27
CA SER A 11 10.90 -0.07 -5.74
C SER A 11 11.76 1.20 -5.78
N VAL A 12 12.58 1.45 -4.76
CA VAL A 12 13.51 2.60 -4.72
C VAL A 12 14.55 2.52 -5.85
N GLU A 13 15.14 1.35 -6.06
CA GLU A 13 16.08 1.13 -7.17
C GLU A 13 15.40 1.39 -8.52
N ARG A 14 14.20 0.82 -8.72
CA ARG A 14 13.41 0.96 -9.93
C ARG A 14 13.02 2.41 -10.23
N ILE A 15 12.68 3.22 -9.24
CA ILE A 15 12.44 4.67 -9.39
C ILE A 15 13.68 5.33 -10.03
N GLY A 16 14.88 5.02 -9.53
CA GLY A 16 16.12 5.57 -10.06
C GLY A 16 16.38 5.16 -11.52
N GLU A 17 16.11 3.90 -11.87
CA GLU A 17 16.25 3.41 -13.24
C GLU A 17 15.22 4.02 -14.20
N GLU A 18 13.95 4.08 -13.80
CA GLU A 18 12.86 4.65 -14.60
C GLU A 18 13.11 6.14 -14.87
N ALA A 19 13.55 6.91 -13.88
CA ALA A 19 13.91 8.31 -14.07
C ALA A 19 15.00 8.50 -15.15
N LYS A 20 16.05 7.64 -15.13
CA LYS A 20 17.11 7.66 -16.15
C LYS A 20 16.55 7.30 -17.54
N ARG A 21 15.70 6.27 -17.63
CA ARG A 21 15.08 5.83 -18.89
C ARG A 21 14.17 6.91 -19.48
N ILE A 22 13.34 7.54 -18.65
CA ILE A 22 12.45 8.64 -19.05
C ILE A 22 13.27 9.82 -19.58
N ALA A 23 14.36 10.18 -18.88
CA ALA A 23 15.24 11.26 -19.33
C ALA A 23 15.91 10.95 -20.68
N ALA A 24 16.40 9.72 -20.87
CA ALA A 24 17.02 9.28 -22.12
C ALA A 24 16.02 9.27 -23.29
N GLU A 25 14.81 8.73 -23.08
CA GLU A 25 13.76 8.71 -24.12
C GLU A 25 13.33 10.12 -24.51
N ARG A 26 13.18 11.01 -23.52
CA ARG A 26 12.87 12.43 -23.76
C ARG A 26 13.96 13.13 -24.57
N ALA A 27 15.24 12.84 -24.31
CA ALA A 27 16.35 13.41 -25.06
C ALA A 27 16.36 12.90 -26.50
N LYS A 28 16.22 11.58 -26.69
CA LYS A 28 16.16 10.94 -28.01
C LYS A 28 15.03 11.49 -28.88
N LEU A 29 13.83 11.64 -28.33
CA LEU A 29 12.70 12.21 -29.09
C LEU A 29 12.96 13.68 -29.50
N ARG A 30 13.68 14.46 -28.68
CA ARG A 30 14.07 15.83 -29.07
C ARG A 30 15.10 15.83 -30.18
N GLU A 31 16.08 14.94 -30.13
CA GLU A 31 17.11 14.79 -31.18
C GLU A 31 16.52 14.36 -32.51
N LEU A 32 15.48 13.52 -32.49
CA LEU A 32 14.71 13.10 -33.67
C LEU A 32 13.81 14.22 -34.24
N GLY A 33 13.79 15.41 -33.63
CA GLY A 33 13.07 16.58 -34.14
C GLY A 33 11.58 16.62 -33.80
N TYR A 34 11.10 15.78 -32.87
CA TYR A 34 9.71 15.84 -32.44
C TYR A 34 9.38 17.17 -31.74
N SER A 35 8.17 17.67 -31.95
CA SER A 35 7.71 18.89 -31.28
C SER A 35 7.55 18.66 -29.78
N LYS A 36 7.59 19.75 -28.99
CA LYS A 36 7.42 19.67 -27.52
C LYS A 36 6.15 18.93 -27.12
N ASP A 37 5.05 19.11 -27.85
CA ASP A 37 3.76 18.47 -27.55
C ASP A 37 3.74 16.97 -27.89
N GLN A 38 4.46 16.56 -28.94
CA GLN A 38 4.61 15.15 -29.28
C GLN A 38 5.47 14.43 -28.25
N VAL A 39 6.59 15.04 -27.84
CA VAL A 39 7.44 14.52 -26.77
C VAL A 39 6.66 14.43 -25.46
N LYS A 40 5.88 15.46 -25.11
CA LYS A 40 5.04 15.46 -23.91
C LYS A 40 4.06 14.29 -23.94
N ARG A 41 3.28 14.14 -25.02
CA ARG A 41 2.30 13.04 -25.16
C ARG A 41 2.92 11.65 -25.05
N ALA A 42 4.14 11.46 -25.55
CA ALA A 42 4.84 10.18 -25.46
C ALA A 42 5.36 9.88 -24.04
N ILE A 43 5.77 10.92 -23.30
CA ILE A 43 6.43 10.77 -22.00
C ILE A 43 5.44 10.81 -20.82
N ASP A 44 4.33 11.54 -20.93
CA ASP A 44 3.35 11.73 -19.85
C ASP A 44 2.87 10.41 -19.21
N PRO A 45 2.56 9.33 -19.96
CA PRO A 45 2.18 8.06 -19.36
C PRO A 45 3.30 7.46 -18.48
N LEU A 46 4.55 7.55 -18.94
CA LEU A 46 5.71 7.05 -18.18
C LEU A 46 5.93 7.86 -16.91
N LEU A 47 5.73 9.18 -16.97
CA LEU A 47 5.79 10.04 -15.78
C LEU A 47 4.70 9.69 -14.77
N SER A 48 3.47 9.44 -15.22
CA SER A 48 2.37 9.06 -14.33
C SER A 48 2.64 7.74 -13.61
N PHE A 49 3.14 6.71 -14.30
CA PHE A 49 3.52 5.46 -13.65
C PHE A 49 4.69 5.64 -12.66
N HIS A 50 5.65 6.49 -13.01
CA HIS A 50 6.78 6.81 -12.15
C HIS A 50 6.33 7.54 -10.87
N GLU A 51 5.41 8.50 -10.99
CA GLU A 51 4.80 9.21 -9.87
C GLU A 51 4.04 8.24 -8.95
N GLN A 52 3.25 7.33 -9.52
CA GLN A 52 2.53 6.31 -8.76
C GLN A 52 3.48 5.42 -7.95
N LEU A 53 4.62 5.00 -8.53
CA LEU A 53 5.62 4.21 -7.81
C LEU A 53 6.27 5.01 -6.66
N LYS A 54 6.52 6.30 -6.86
CA LYS A 54 7.02 7.19 -5.80
C LYS A 54 6.01 7.36 -4.68
N GLU A 55 4.72 7.46 -5.00
CA GLU A 55 3.64 7.52 -4.01
C GLU A 55 3.56 6.23 -3.17
N GLU A 56 3.77 5.06 -3.78
CA GLU A 56 3.82 3.79 -3.04
C GLU A 56 5.00 3.75 -2.06
N VAL A 57 6.19 4.21 -2.48
CA VAL A 57 7.38 4.32 -1.62
C VAL A 57 7.14 5.30 -0.47
N ALA A 58 6.64 6.50 -0.76
CA ALA A 58 6.33 7.49 0.26
C ALA A 58 5.26 6.98 1.25
N SER A 59 4.29 6.20 0.76
CA SER A 59 3.30 5.56 1.61
C SER A 59 3.94 4.52 2.54
N TYR A 60 4.83 3.67 2.04
CA TYR A 60 5.59 2.73 2.88
C TYR A 60 6.37 3.46 3.99
N GLU A 61 7.06 4.55 3.66
CA GLU A 61 7.81 5.34 4.63
C GLU A 61 6.91 6.00 5.69
N ARG A 62 5.70 6.45 5.33
CA ARG A 62 4.70 6.94 6.30
C ARG A 62 4.31 5.85 7.29
N LEU A 63 4.01 4.66 6.79
CA LEU A 63 3.66 3.51 7.64
C LEU A 63 4.78 3.19 8.62
N MET A 64 6.04 3.21 8.19
CA MET A 64 7.20 2.99 9.06
C MET A 64 7.34 4.04 10.19
N ARG A 65 6.75 5.23 10.04
CA ARG A 65 6.69 6.26 11.08
C ARG A 65 5.46 6.15 11.99
N GLY A 66 4.60 5.16 11.76
CA GLY A 66 3.34 5.01 12.47
C GLY A 66 2.25 6.00 12.05
N ASP A 67 2.39 6.59 10.85
CA ASP A 67 1.39 7.46 10.25
C ASP A 67 0.41 6.60 9.44
N PHE A 68 -0.81 6.42 9.97
CA PHE A 68 -1.85 5.55 9.43
C PHE A 68 -3.10 6.35 9.11
N ASP A 69 -3.74 6.04 7.98
CA ASP A 69 -5.03 6.63 7.62
C ASP A 69 -6.16 6.10 8.54
N GLU A 70 -7.19 6.92 8.72
CA GLU A 70 -8.41 6.51 9.44
C GLU A 70 -9.17 5.41 8.68
N LEU A 71 -9.78 4.49 9.42
CA LEU A 71 -10.66 3.46 8.85
C LEU A 71 -12.10 3.97 8.80
N CYS A 72 -12.68 4.02 7.60
CA CYS A 72 -14.12 4.25 7.41
C CYS A 72 -14.83 2.91 7.22
N ASN A 73 -15.81 2.55 8.06
CA ASN A 73 -16.64 1.34 7.92
C ASN A 73 -15.86 0.01 7.72
N PHE A 74 -14.66 -0.11 8.32
CA PHE A 74 -13.72 -1.24 8.12
C PHE A 74 -13.15 -1.36 6.70
N ASP A 75 -13.44 -0.43 5.80
CA ASP A 75 -12.78 -0.33 4.51
C ASP A 75 -11.29 -0.12 4.75
N GLY A 76 -10.46 -0.94 4.11
CA GLY A 76 -9.01 -0.89 4.30
C GLY A 76 -8.49 -1.58 5.56
N VAL A 77 -9.32 -2.29 6.34
CA VAL A 77 -8.85 -3.03 7.53
C VAL A 77 -7.68 -3.96 7.21
N GLY A 78 -7.73 -4.65 6.07
CA GLY A 78 -6.65 -5.53 5.63
C GLY A 78 -5.34 -4.81 5.35
N ARG A 79 -5.42 -3.61 4.76
CA ARG A 79 -4.26 -2.73 4.55
C ARG A 79 -3.70 -2.24 5.87
N LEU A 80 -4.56 -1.90 6.83
CA LEU A 80 -4.11 -1.52 8.18
C LEU A 80 -3.37 -2.67 8.87
N LEU A 81 -3.85 -3.92 8.78
CA LEU A 81 -3.16 -5.08 9.37
C LEU A 81 -1.74 -5.25 8.80
N ILE A 82 -1.60 -5.13 7.47
CA ILE A 82 -0.31 -5.18 6.79
C ILE A 82 0.58 -4.01 7.24
N ALA A 83 0.02 -2.81 7.28
CA ALA A 83 0.71 -1.60 7.67
C ALA A 83 1.24 -1.66 9.11
N LEU A 84 0.43 -2.13 10.06
CA LEU A 84 0.84 -2.33 11.46
C LEU A 84 2.00 -3.30 11.58
N ARG A 85 1.94 -4.43 10.87
CA ARG A 85 3.05 -5.40 10.84
C ARG A 85 4.34 -4.73 10.34
N ILE A 86 4.25 -4.01 9.22
CA ILE A 86 5.38 -3.31 8.61
C ILE A 86 5.98 -2.28 9.56
N ALA A 87 5.14 -1.43 10.14
CA ALA A 87 5.54 -0.36 11.07
C ALA A 87 6.29 -0.91 12.29
N GLN A 88 5.91 -2.09 12.78
CA GLN A 88 6.58 -2.76 13.90
C GLN A 88 7.83 -3.55 13.49
N GLY A 89 8.18 -3.60 12.20
CA GLY A 89 9.30 -4.40 11.69
C GLY A 89 9.11 -5.91 11.78
N VAL A 90 7.87 -6.38 12.02
CA VAL A 90 7.56 -7.81 12.16
C VAL A 90 7.57 -8.46 10.78
N SER A 91 8.27 -9.60 10.64
CA SER A 91 8.28 -10.33 9.36
C SER A 91 7.00 -11.17 9.16
N GLN A 92 6.69 -11.57 7.92
CA GLN A 92 5.56 -12.47 7.65
C GLN A 92 5.72 -13.82 8.38
N ARG A 93 6.96 -14.37 8.39
CA ARG A 93 7.32 -15.56 9.16
C ARG A 93 7.04 -15.41 10.65
N GLU A 94 7.49 -14.30 11.24
CA GLU A 94 7.29 -14.04 12.66
C GLU A 94 5.80 -13.85 13.00
N LEU A 95 5.03 -13.14 12.17
CA LEU A 95 3.59 -13.05 12.36
C LEU A 95 2.92 -14.44 12.27
N ALA A 96 3.35 -15.29 11.34
CA ALA A 96 2.84 -16.65 11.21
C ALA A 96 3.15 -17.51 12.43
N GLU A 97 4.37 -17.42 12.97
CA GLU A 97 4.79 -18.07 14.23
C GLU A 97 3.89 -17.63 15.40
N ARG A 98 3.67 -16.32 15.56
CA ARG A 98 2.78 -15.77 16.61
C ARG A 98 1.32 -16.22 16.44
N LEU A 99 0.87 -16.42 15.20
CA LEU A 99 -0.49 -16.88 14.89
C LEU A 99 -0.65 -18.41 14.96
N GLY A 100 0.45 -19.16 15.08
CA GLY A 100 0.45 -20.62 15.02
C GLY A 100 0.05 -21.16 13.65
N VAL A 101 0.41 -20.47 12.57
CA VAL A 101 0.10 -20.88 11.18
C VAL A 101 1.37 -20.96 10.34
N HIS A 102 1.27 -21.55 9.15
CA HIS A 102 2.37 -21.57 8.19
C HIS A 102 2.55 -20.19 7.53
N GLU A 103 3.79 -19.78 7.25
CA GLU A 103 4.13 -18.48 6.62
C GLU A 103 3.37 -18.24 5.31
N SER A 104 3.19 -19.29 4.50
CA SER A 104 2.46 -19.21 3.23
C SER A 104 1.00 -18.73 3.40
N GLN A 105 0.38 -18.96 4.56
CA GLN A 105 -0.96 -18.47 4.84
C GLN A 105 -0.95 -16.94 5.01
N VAL A 106 -0.03 -16.41 5.83
CA VAL A 106 0.13 -14.95 6.00
C VAL A 106 0.50 -14.31 4.66
N SER A 107 1.45 -14.89 3.93
CA SER A 107 1.85 -14.39 2.61
C SER A 107 0.68 -14.32 1.63
N ARG A 108 -0.19 -15.35 1.60
CA ARG A 108 -1.38 -15.37 0.75
C ARG A 108 -2.42 -14.34 1.20
N ASP A 109 -2.67 -14.25 2.50
CA ASP A 109 -3.62 -13.31 3.07
C ASP A 109 -3.19 -11.86 2.77
N GLU A 110 -1.91 -11.52 2.98
CA GLU A 110 -1.36 -10.19 2.67
C GLU A 110 -1.35 -9.88 1.17
N ARG A 111 -1.07 -10.88 0.32
CA ARG A 111 -1.08 -10.71 -1.14
C ARG A 111 -2.45 -10.30 -1.65
N ASN A 112 -3.51 -10.82 -1.03
CA ASN A 112 -4.89 -10.44 -1.33
C ASN A 112 -5.41 -9.32 -0.42
N GLU A 113 -4.52 -8.57 0.24
CA GLU A 113 -4.85 -7.46 1.15
C GLU A 113 -5.88 -7.84 2.22
N TYR A 114 -5.84 -9.08 2.70
CA TYR A 114 -6.83 -9.66 3.62
C TYR A 114 -8.29 -9.49 3.15
N HIS A 115 -8.53 -9.44 1.84
CA HIS A 115 -9.88 -9.31 1.31
C HIS A 115 -10.79 -10.45 1.84
N GLY A 116 -11.93 -10.07 2.41
CA GLY A 116 -12.87 -11.00 3.03
C GLY A 116 -12.44 -11.55 4.40
N VAL A 117 -11.44 -10.95 5.06
CA VAL A 117 -11.02 -11.35 6.40
C VAL A 117 -12.18 -11.21 7.39
N THR A 118 -12.37 -12.21 8.25
CA THR A 118 -13.36 -12.13 9.32
C THR A 118 -12.85 -11.22 10.43
N VAL A 119 -13.78 -10.60 11.18
CA VAL A 119 -13.44 -9.79 12.36
C VAL A 119 -12.63 -10.61 13.37
N GLU A 120 -12.97 -11.89 13.55
CA GLU A 120 -12.21 -12.81 14.42
C GLU A 120 -10.76 -12.96 13.95
N ARG A 121 -10.53 -13.17 12.65
CA ARG A 121 -9.19 -13.34 12.10
C ARG A 121 -8.39 -12.03 12.20
N ALA A 122 -9.02 -10.88 11.91
CA ALA A 122 -8.40 -9.57 12.10
C ALA A 122 -8.02 -9.34 13.56
N GLY A 123 -8.91 -9.68 14.50
CA GLY A 123 -8.64 -9.62 15.95
C GLY A 123 -7.46 -10.49 16.38
N ARG A 124 -7.32 -11.70 15.83
CA ARG A 124 -6.15 -12.57 16.07
C ARG A 124 -4.86 -11.95 15.55
N VAL A 125 -4.88 -11.32 14.38
CA VAL A 125 -3.71 -10.62 13.82
C VAL A 125 -3.33 -9.43 14.71
N LEU A 126 -4.29 -8.60 15.10
CA LEU A 126 -4.07 -7.48 16.02
C LEU A 126 -3.48 -7.95 17.36
N GLY A 127 -4.04 -9.03 17.93
CA GLY A 127 -3.52 -9.65 19.15
C GLY A 127 -2.09 -10.17 19.00
N ALA A 128 -1.77 -10.83 17.88
CA ALA A 128 -0.41 -11.29 17.58
C ALA A 128 0.59 -10.13 17.39
N LEU A 129 0.12 -8.97 16.94
CA LEU A 129 0.90 -7.74 16.82
C LEU A 129 0.91 -6.90 18.11
N GLY A 130 0.16 -7.31 19.14
CA GLY A 130 0.03 -6.55 20.39
C GLY A 130 -0.63 -5.18 20.21
N VAL A 131 -1.50 -5.04 19.21
CA VAL A 131 -2.19 -3.78 18.88
C VAL A 131 -3.62 -3.81 19.39
N GLU A 132 -4.03 -2.74 20.06
CA GLU A 132 -5.43 -2.48 20.40
C GLU A 132 -6.04 -1.55 19.36
N LEU A 133 -7.05 -2.04 18.62
CA LEU A 133 -7.82 -1.20 17.70
C LEU A 133 -9.02 -0.60 18.44
N ARG A 134 -9.09 0.73 18.50
CA ARG A 134 -10.25 1.47 19.02
C ARG A 134 -10.93 2.21 17.88
N SER A 135 -12.25 2.09 17.81
CA SER A 135 -13.08 2.74 16.80
C SER A 135 -14.03 3.74 17.45
N VAL A 136 -14.25 4.87 16.78
CA VAL A 136 -15.29 5.85 17.13
C VAL A 136 -16.47 5.63 16.17
N VAL A 137 -17.69 5.77 16.68
CA VAL A 137 -18.91 5.64 15.87
C VAL A 137 -19.62 6.99 15.84
N GLU A 138 -19.82 7.51 14.65
CA GLU A 138 -20.51 8.76 14.39
C GLU A 138 -21.70 8.53 13.44
N ALA A 139 -22.80 9.24 13.66
CA ALA A 139 -23.95 9.19 12.76
C ALA A 139 -23.63 10.00 11.50
N VAL A 140 -23.51 9.33 10.35
CA VAL A 140 -23.15 9.98 9.09
C VAL A 140 -24.36 10.67 8.45
N GLU A 141 -25.57 10.08 8.57
CA GLU A 141 -26.87 10.69 8.25
C GLU A 141 -27.99 10.00 9.05
N ALA A 142 -29.12 10.68 9.28
CA ALA A 142 -30.29 10.06 9.89
C ALA A 142 -30.96 9.13 8.86
N ILE A 143 -30.98 7.82 9.13
CA ILE A 143 -31.79 6.88 8.33
C ILE A 143 -33.26 7.28 8.55
N GLU A 144 -33.89 7.89 7.54
CA GLU A 144 -35.33 8.14 7.57
C GLU A 144 -36.05 6.81 7.80
N LYS A 145 -36.73 6.69 8.94
CA LYS A 145 -37.55 5.51 9.23
C LYS A 145 -38.75 5.55 8.30
N THR A 146 -38.76 4.71 7.26
CA THR A 146 -39.98 4.48 6.48
C THR A 146 -41.06 3.95 7.43
N PRO A 147 -42.22 4.62 7.59
CA PRO A 147 -43.30 4.10 8.41
C PRO A 147 -43.83 2.79 7.81
N ALA A 148 -44.20 1.85 8.68
CA ALA A 148 -44.76 0.54 8.34
C ALA A 148 -46.13 0.63 7.66
#